data_AF-A0A370NBN6-F1
#
_entry.id   AF-A0A370NBN6-F1
#
_cell.length_a   1.000
_cell.length_b   1.000
_cell.length_c   1.000
_cell.angle_alpha   90.00
_cell.angle_beta   90.00
_cell.angle_gamma   90.00
#
_symmetry.space_group_name_H-M   'P 1'
#
loop_
_entity.id
_entity.type
_entity.pdbx_description
1 polymer ?
#
loop_
_entity_poly.entity_id
_entity_poly.type
_entity_poly.pdbx_seq_one_letter_code
_entity_poly.pdbx_strand_id
1 'polypeptide(L)'
;MTLPNDGAAREPSREEKPISLPKLKTAIASRVRQEKPRRFVTQGSEYFETDVIEIDVETDGDFAIAGTGPALFVGEVPIVDSEKLGPHRYRFFAPGSTTLPEDARLALGRAGSGAPQPEQKTKLRLQWKTAAGR
;
A
#
# COMPACT_ATOMS: atom_id res chain seq x y z
N MET A 1 36.68 17.33 -47.88
CA MET A 1 36.44 16.40 -46.76
C MET A 1 35.74 17.18 -45.67
N THR A 2 34.45 16.92 -45.44
CA THR A 2 33.66 17.63 -44.44
C THR A 2 32.86 16.58 -43.68
N LEU A 3 33.22 16.34 -42.42
CA LEU A 3 32.48 15.48 -41.49
C LEU A 3 31.23 16.24 -41.03
N PRO A 4 30.01 15.67 -41.15
CA PRO A 4 28.84 16.23 -40.49
C PRO A 4 28.93 15.96 -38.99
N ASN A 5 28.65 17.03 -38.24
CA ASN A 5 28.67 17.10 -36.79
C ASN A 5 27.51 16.25 -36.23
N ASP A 6 27.83 15.10 -35.63
CA ASP A 6 26.86 14.21 -35.00
C ASP A 6 26.38 14.89 -33.72
N GLY A 7 25.19 15.49 -33.79
CA GLY A 7 24.52 16.18 -32.69
C GLY A 7 24.04 15.20 -31.62
N ALA A 8 24.97 14.52 -30.94
CA ALA A 8 24.71 13.81 -29.71
C ALA A 8 24.61 14.83 -28.55
N ALA A 9 23.61 15.71 -28.62
CA ALA A 9 23.20 16.49 -27.47
C ALA A 9 22.71 15.49 -26.41
N ARG A 10 23.39 15.44 -25.26
CA ARG A 10 22.89 14.73 -24.07
C ARG A 10 21.46 15.20 -23.83
N GLU A 11 20.52 14.26 -23.86
CA GLU A 11 19.14 14.51 -23.47
C GLU A 11 19.17 15.23 -22.10
N PRO A 12 18.46 16.36 -21.94
CA PRO A 12 18.44 17.04 -20.66
C PRO A 12 17.94 16.03 -19.64
N SER A 13 18.76 15.76 -18.60
CA SER A 13 18.39 14.91 -17.49
C SER A 13 17.04 15.40 -16.99
N ARG A 14 15.97 14.70 -17.37
CA ARG A 14 14.62 14.99 -16.92
C ARG A 14 14.76 14.88 -15.42
N GLU A 15 14.63 15.99 -14.70
CA GLU A 15 14.43 15.98 -13.26
C GLU A 15 13.20 15.11 -13.05
N GLU A 16 13.43 13.82 -12.84
CA GLU A 16 12.41 12.83 -12.62
C GLU A 16 11.92 13.17 -11.22
N LYS A 17 10.90 14.04 -11.16
CA LYS A 17 10.26 14.39 -9.89
C LYS A 17 10.02 13.07 -9.18
N PRO A 18 10.53 12.90 -7.95
CA PRO A 18 10.41 11.64 -7.26
C PRO A 18 8.93 11.29 -7.23
N ILE A 19 8.62 10.15 -7.85
CA ILE A 19 7.27 9.62 -7.91
C ILE A 19 6.75 9.65 -6.47
N SER A 20 5.79 10.51 -6.20
CA SER A 20 5.31 10.76 -4.83
C SER A 20 4.12 9.85 -4.56
N LEU A 21 4.01 9.35 -3.34
CA LEU A 21 2.85 8.57 -2.93
C LEU A 21 1.59 9.47 -2.86
N PRO A 22 0.41 8.90 -3.16
CA PRO A 22 -0.84 9.64 -3.05
C PRO A 22 -1.20 9.80 -1.58
N LYS A 23 -1.82 10.93 -1.22
CA LYS A 23 -2.34 11.17 0.12
C LYS A 23 -3.46 10.19 0.44
N LEU A 24 -3.39 9.61 1.63
CA LEU A 24 -4.49 8.84 2.20
C LEU A 24 -5.65 9.78 2.55
N LYS A 25 -6.87 9.41 2.16
CA LYS A 25 -8.12 10.12 2.52
C LYS A 25 -8.88 9.39 3.61
N THR A 26 -9.05 8.08 3.46
CA THR A 26 -9.77 7.23 4.41
C THR A 26 -9.15 5.84 4.46
N ALA A 27 -9.30 5.16 5.60
CA ALA A 27 -9.01 3.74 5.73
C ALA A 27 -9.99 3.11 6.73
N ILE A 28 -10.75 2.12 6.28
CA ILE A 28 -11.77 1.45 7.07
C ILE A 28 -11.45 -0.04 7.13
N ALA A 29 -11.07 -0.51 8.31
CA ALA A 29 -10.86 -1.92 8.60
C ALA A 29 -12.18 -2.64 8.86
N SER A 30 -12.27 -3.88 8.40
CA SER A 30 -13.35 -4.80 8.73
C SER A 30 -12.79 -6.21 8.81
N ARG A 31 -13.30 -7.00 9.75
CA ARG A 31 -12.94 -8.40 9.90
C ARG A 31 -13.95 -9.24 9.15
N VAL A 32 -13.47 -10.08 8.23
CA VAL A 32 -14.33 -10.90 7.37
C VAL A 32 -13.79 -12.31 7.29
N ARG A 33 -14.71 -13.26 7.15
CA ARG A 33 -14.38 -14.65 6.83
C ARG A 33 -14.56 -14.86 5.34
N GLN A 34 -13.46 -15.05 4.61
CA GLN A 34 -13.47 -15.32 3.17
C GLN A 34 -13.81 -16.80 2.90
N GLU A 35 -14.53 -17.04 1.80
CA GLU A 35 -14.89 -18.40 1.37
C GLU A 35 -13.66 -19.21 0.94
N LYS A 36 -12.70 -18.55 0.28
CA LYS A 36 -11.42 -19.13 -0.11
C LYS A 36 -10.33 -18.59 0.81
N PRO A 37 -9.43 -19.45 1.31
CA PRO A 37 -8.33 -18.99 2.14
C PRO A 37 -7.39 -18.09 1.33
N ARG A 38 -6.99 -16.95 1.91
CA ARG A 38 -5.99 -16.08 1.34
C ARG A 38 -4.61 -16.51 1.82
N ARG A 39 -3.63 -16.43 0.92
CA ARG A 39 -2.23 -16.74 1.20
C ARG A 39 -1.54 -15.52 1.81
N PHE A 40 -0.86 -15.73 2.92
CA PHE A 40 0.01 -14.74 3.56
C PHE A 40 1.43 -15.30 3.68
N VAL A 41 2.41 -14.39 3.80
CA VAL A 41 3.82 -14.74 4.01
C VAL A 41 4.32 -14.02 5.25
N THR A 42 4.83 -14.77 6.21
CA THR A 42 5.48 -14.23 7.42
C THR A 42 6.78 -14.95 7.68
N GLN A 43 7.86 -14.20 7.93
CA GLN A 43 9.20 -14.76 8.21
C GLN A 43 9.65 -15.82 7.18
N GLY A 44 9.32 -15.60 5.90
CA GLY A 44 9.66 -16.53 4.81
C GLY A 44 8.81 -17.81 4.75
N SER A 45 7.84 -17.98 5.65
CA SER A 45 6.88 -19.09 5.63
C SER A 45 5.53 -18.62 5.09
N GLU A 46 5.00 -19.39 4.15
CA GLU A 46 3.65 -19.18 3.61
C GLU A 46 2.61 -19.89 4.48
N TYR A 47 1.48 -19.25 4.70
CA TYR A 47 0.34 -19.84 5.38
C TYR A 47 -0.96 -19.27 4.81
N PHE A 48 -2.08 -19.91 5.15
CA PHE A 48 -3.38 -19.64 4.56
C PHE A 48 -4.40 -19.36 5.67
N GLU A 49 -5.12 -18.25 5.58
CA GLU A 49 -6.15 -17.88 6.58
C GLU A 49 -7.46 -17.54 5.87
N THR A 50 -8.59 -17.95 6.46
CA THR A 50 -9.93 -17.56 5.98
C THR A 50 -10.48 -16.37 6.76
N ASP A 51 -10.07 -16.19 8.02
CA ASP A 51 -10.32 -14.97 8.77
C ASP A 51 -9.29 -13.93 8.33
N VAL A 52 -9.76 -12.80 7.83
CA VAL A 52 -8.89 -11.73 7.33
C VAL A 52 -9.40 -10.38 7.80
N ILE A 53 -8.48 -9.44 7.94
CA ILE A 53 -8.81 -8.02 8.09
C ILE A 53 -8.68 -7.39 6.72
N GLU A 54 -9.79 -6.87 6.20
CA GLU A 54 -9.83 -6.06 4.99
C GLU A 54 -9.81 -4.60 5.38
N ILE A 55 -8.91 -3.83 4.77
CA ILE A 55 -8.81 -2.39 4.98
C ILE A 55 -9.06 -1.70 3.66
N ASP A 56 -10.25 -1.14 3.51
CA ASP A 56 -10.63 -0.34 2.36
C ASP A 56 -10.02 1.05 2.48
N VAL A 57 -9.17 1.40 1.51
CA VAL A 57 -8.39 2.62 1.46
C VAL A 57 -8.80 3.47 0.26
N GLU A 58 -9.08 4.75 0.53
CA GLU A 58 -9.24 5.76 -0.52
C GLU A 58 -8.06 6.75 -0.48
N THR A 59 -7.56 7.11 -1.66
CA THR A 59 -6.44 8.05 -1.85
C THR A 59 -6.84 9.26 -2.71
N ASP A 60 -6.00 10.30 -2.78
CA ASP A 60 -6.21 11.45 -3.67
C ASP A 60 -5.65 11.27 -5.09
N GLY A 61 -4.89 10.20 -5.29
CA GLY A 61 -4.32 9.80 -6.57
C GLY A 61 -4.01 8.30 -6.57
N ASP A 62 -3.58 7.78 -7.71
CA ASP A 62 -3.15 6.39 -7.80
C ASP A 62 -1.73 6.19 -7.27
N PHE A 63 -1.45 4.99 -6.73
CA PHE A 63 -0.07 4.60 -6.49
C PHE A 63 0.63 4.49 -7.84
N ALA A 64 1.71 5.25 -7.99
CA ALA A 64 2.56 5.08 -9.15
C ALA A 64 3.45 3.85 -8.91
N ILE A 65 3.05 2.76 -9.55
CA ILE A 65 3.65 1.42 -9.41
C ILE A 65 4.95 1.38 -10.22
N ALA A 66 6.05 1.80 -9.61
CA ALA A 66 7.40 1.67 -10.16
C ALA A 66 8.00 0.29 -9.81
N GLY A 67 7.27 -0.80 -10.10
CA GLY A 67 7.71 -2.17 -9.80
C GLY A 67 7.64 -2.58 -8.31
N THR A 68 7.25 -1.68 -7.41
CA THR A 68 7.00 -1.98 -5.99
C THR A 68 5.51 -1.82 -5.68
N GLY A 69 4.92 -2.80 -4.98
CA GLY A 69 3.53 -2.72 -4.50
C GLY A 69 3.35 -1.66 -3.41
N PRO A 70 2.11 -1.20 -3.16
CA PRO A 70 1.84 -0.27 -2.06
C PRO A 70 1.96 -0.97 -0.70
N ALA A 71 2.37 -0.23 0.31
CA ALA A 71 2.37 -0.66 1.70
C ALA A 71 1.54 0.32 2.55
N LEU A 72 0.61 -0.22 3.32
CA LEU A 72 -0.14 0.51 4.34
C LEU A 72 0.47 0.21 5.71
N PHE A 73 0.81 1.24 6.46
CA PHE A 73 1.27 1.10 7.84
C PHE A 73 0.12 1.45 8.76
N VAL A 74 -0.22 0.52 9.64
CA VAL A 74 -1.20 0.70 10.71
C VAL A 74 -0.42 0.71 12.03
N GLY A 75 -0.09 1.91 12.50
CA GLY A 75 0.88 2.09 13.58
C GLY A 75 2.25 1.59 13.13
N GLU A 76 2.73 0.52 13.77
CA GLU A 76 4.00 -0.13 13.45
C GLU A 76 3.84 -1.39 12.58
N VAL A 77 2.60 -1.75 12.22
CA VAL A 77 2.30 -2.96 11.45
C VAL A 77 2.28 -2.63 9.95
N PRO A 78 3.24 -3.14 9.15
CA PRO A 78 3.20 -3.01 7.70
C PRO A 78 2.25 -4.04 7.07
N ILE A 79 1.38 -3.57 6.18
CA ILE A 79 0.45 -4.38 5.41
C ILE A 79 0.76 -4.16 3.93
N VAL A 80 1.27 -5.20 3.28
CA VAL A 80 1.79 -5.12 1.90
C VAL A 80 0.93 -5.87 0.90
N ASP A 81 0.10 -6.79 1.38
CA ASP A 81 -0.84 -7.52 0.54
C ASP A 81 -2.03 -6.63 0.23
N SER A 82 -2.24 -6.35 -1.06
CA SER A 82 -3.22 -5.37 -1.50
C SER A 82 -3.78 -5.69 -2.88
N GLU A 83 -4.98 -5.18 -3.12
CA GLU A 83 -5.67 -5.24 -4.41
C GLU A 83 -6.17 -3.86 -4.80
N LYS A 84 -6.06 -3.50 -6.09
CA LYS A 84 -6.66 -2.28 -6.61
C LYS A 84 -8.11 -2.55 -6.99
N LEU A 85 -9.05 -1.92 -6.29
CA LEU A 85 -10.48 -2.04 -6.54
C LEU A 85 -10.97 -1.08 -7.64
N GLY A 86 -10.22 -0.01 -7.91
CA GLY A 86 -10.55 1.00 -8.91
C GLY A 86 -9.64 2.21 -8.82
N PRO A 87 -9.99 3.32 -9.51
CA PRO A 87 -9.24 4.57 -9.40
C PRO A 87 -9.19 5.03 -7.94
N HIS A 88 -7.98 5.23 -7.41
CA HIS A 88 -7.73 5.74 -6.05
C HIS A 88 -8.33 4.88 -4.92
N ARG A 89 -8.67 3.62 -5.21
CA ARG A 89 -9.29 2.69 -4.25
C ARG A 89 -8.52 1.40 -4.19
N TYR A 90 -8.09 1.05 -3.00
CA TYR A 90 -7.24 -0.10 -2.72
C TYR A 90 -7.81 -0.84 -1.52
N ARG A 91 -7.72 -2.16 -1.52
CA ARG A 91 -8.01 -2.99 -0.36
C ARG A 91 -6.73 -3.64 0.10
N PHE A 92 -6.37 -3.42 1.36
CA PHE A 92 -5.25 -4.10 2.00
C PHE A 92 -5.78 -5.26 2.82
N PHE A 93 -4.98 -6.33 2.91
CA PHE A 93 -5.34 -7.54 3.64
C PHE A 93 -4.30 -7.85 4.69
N ALA A 94 -4.76 -8.10 5.91
CA ALA A 94 -3.95 -8.70 6.95
C ALA A 94 -4.61 -10.02 7.41
N PRO A 95 -3.82 -10.98 7.91
CA PRO A 95 -4.35 -12.14 8.62
C PRO A 95 -5.28 -11.68 9.73
N GLY A 96 -6.41 -12.37 9.95
CA GLY A 96 -7.32 -12.09 11.05
C GLY A 96 -6.65 -12.14 12.42
N SER A 97 -5.68 -13.04 12.57
CA SER A 97 -4.80 -13.13 13.75
C SER A 97 -3.93 -11.88 14.01
N THR A 98 -3.81 -10.96 13.05
CA THR A 98 -3.03 -9.72 13.19
C THR A 98 -3.66 -8.78 14.18
N THR A 99 -2.90 -8.37 15.20
CA THR A 99 -3.32 -7.32 16.13
C THR A 99 -3.07 -5.96 15.51
N LEU A 100 -4.13 -5.27 15.11
CA LEU A 100 -4.07 -3.88 14.65
C LEU A 100 -4.55 -2.97 15.80
N PRO A 101 -3.75 -1.97 16.22
CA PRO A 101 -4.17 -1.10 17.30
C PRO A 101 -5.43 -0.31 16.91
N GLU A 102 -6.38 -0.22 17.84
CA GLU A 102 -7.49 0.71 17.72
C GLU A 102 -6.94 2.13 17.60
N ASP A 103 -7.53 2.95 16.71
CA ASP A 103 -7.07 4.33 16.49
C ASP A 103 -5.62 4.51 16.00
N ALA A 104 -4.99 3.44 15.48
CA ALA A 104 -3.62 3.49 14.98
C ALA A 104 -3.44 4.58 13.91
N ARG A 105 -2.33 5.33 13.99
CA ARG A 105 -1.94 6.28 12.94
C ARG A 105 -1.64 5.52 11.66
N LEU A 106 -2.03 6.13 10.54
CA LEU A 106 -1.81 5.55 9.23
C LEU A 106 -0.60 6.18 8.55
N ALA A 107 0.08 5.41 7.71
CA ALA A 107 1.04 5.91 6.75
C ALA A 107 1.04 5.05 5.49
N LEU A 108 1.50 5.62 4.38
CA LEU A 108 1.72 4.91 3.13
C LEU A 108 3.21 4.78 2.86
N GLY A 109 3.59 3.68 2.21
CA GLY A 109 4.94 3.42 1.73
C GLY A 109 4.92 2.43 0.56
N ARG A 110 6.08 1.87 0.27
CA ARG A 110 6.29 0.86 -0.77
C ARG A 110 6.79 -0.46 -0.19
N ALA A 111 6.29 -1.56 -0.73
CA ALA A 111 6.70 -2.93 -0.41
C ALA A 111 7.92 -3.37 -1.25
N GLY A 112 8.94 -2.50 -1.40
CA GLY A 112 10.12 -2.78 -2.21
C GLY A 112 10.98 -3.95 -1.70
N SER A 113 12.16 -4.14 -2.29
CA SER A 113 13.06 -5.28 -1.99
C SER A 113 13.64 -5.32 -0.57
N GLY A 114 13.33 -4.33 0.28
CA GLY A 114 13.78 -4.24 1.66
C GLY A 114 12.63 -4.15 2.66
N ALA A 115 12.94 -3.96 3.94
CA ALA A 115 11.91 -3.72 4.94
C ALA A 115 11.09 -2.48 4.55
N PRO A 116 9.76 -2.59 4.40
CA PRO A 116 8.94 -1.47 3.98
C PRO A 116 9.03 -0.36 5.04
N GLN A 117 9.17 0.90 4.59
CA GLN A 117 9.23 2.06 5.48
C GLN A 117 8.05 3.02 5.20
N PRO A 118 7.53 3.70 6.24
CA PRO A 118 6.51 4.71 6.05
C PRO A 118 7.11 5.94 5.38
N GLU A 119 6.69 6.22 4.15
CA GLU A 119 7.17 7.36 3.34
C GLU A 119 6.23 8.56 3.48
N GLN A 120 4.92 8.32 3.56
CA GLN A 120 3.90 9.34 3.68
C GLN A 120 3.07 9.16 4.94
N LYS A 121 3.45 9.87 6.00
CA LYS A 121 2.71 9.90 7.27
C LYS A 121 1.43 10.71 7.11
N THR A 122 0.36 10.26 7.76
CA THR A 122 -0.90 11.03 7.84
C THR A 122 -1.34 11.22 9.29
N LYS A 123 -2.22 12.22 9.48
CA LYS A 123 -2.92 12.42 10.76
C LYS A 123 -4.15 11.52 10.89
N LEU A 124 -4.54 10.83 9.81
CA LEU A 124 -5.65 9.89 9.79
C LEU A 124 -5.36 8.69 10.69
N ARG A 125 -6.44 8.15 11.23
CA ARG A 125 -6.43 6.98 12.10
C ARG A 125 -7.27 5.88 11.49
N LEU A 126 -6.88 4.63 11.74
CA LEU A 126 -7.66 3.48 11.31
C LEU A 126 -9.06 3.56 11.89
N GLN A 127 -10.07 3.48 11.03
CA GLN A 127 -11.46 3.33 11.44
C GLN A 127 -11.83 1.86 11.37
N TRP A 128 -12.60 1.36 12.32
CA TRP A 128 -13.18 0.02 12.25
C TRP A 128 -14.64 0.11 11.85
N LYS A 129 -15.05 -0.73 10.90
CA LYS A 129 -16.45 -0.94 10.60
C LYS A 129 -17.09 -1.60 11.83
N THR A 130 -17.79 -0.80 12.62
CA THR A 130 -18.63 -1.32 13.69
C THR A 130 -19.61 -2.30 13.06
N ALA A 131 -19.66 -3.53 13.59
CA ALA A 131 -20.72 -4.45 13.23
C ALA A 131 -22.03 -3.71 13.52
N ALA A 132 -22.85 -3.48 12.49
CA ALA A 132 -24.19 -2.96 12.68
C ALA A 132 -24.85 -3.88 13.69
N GLY A 133 -25.16 -3.31 14.86
CA GLY A 133 -25.73 -4.06 15.98
C GLY A 133 -26.97 -4.81 15.50
N ARG A 134 -26.90 -6.13 15.70
CA ARG A 134 -27.96 -7.08 16.02
C ARG A 134 -29.41 -6.69 15.71
#